data_AF-A0A7S2IYL1-F1
#
_entry.id   AF-A0A7S2IYL1-F1
#
_cell.length_a   1.000
_cell.length_b   1.000
_cell.length_c   1.000
_cell.angle_alpha   90.00
_cell.angle_beta   90.00
_cell.angle_gamma   90.00
#
_symmetry.space_group_name_H-M   'P 1'
#
loop_
_entity.id
_entity.type
_entity.pdbx_description
1 polymer ?
#
loop_
_entity_poly.entity_id
_entity_poly.type
_entity_poly.pdbx_seq_one_letter_code
_entity_poly.pdbx_strand_id
1 'polypeptide(L)'
;STPSAPMGPPQMMVEHKMEYRQAMQEKGAWRTFIEAPSGYLGDFLNARTGSWDQPCAICKKNMGRGAQDHITSQGHWKTLWQYLQQMDARVTPPEHIATNPEMPWVQAFPVPGGTYRFNHITGGD
;
A
#
# COMPACT_ATOMS: atom_id res chain seq x y z
N SER A 1 -17.67 -20.14 26.75
CA SER A 1 -17.94 -19.46 25.47
C SER A 1 -17.46 -18.04 25.55
N THR A 2 -16.34 -17.72 24.93
CA THR A 2 -15.79 -16.35 24.87
C THR A 2 -16.33 -15.68 23.60
N PRO A 3 -16.84 -14.44 23.67
CA PRO A 3 -17.36 -13.77 22.48
C PRO A 3 -16.19 -13.33 21.60
N SER A 4 -16.18 -13.79 20.34
CA SER A 4 -15.30 -13.29 19.29
C SER A 4 -15.64 -11.83 19.02
N ALA A 5 -14.74 -10.92 19.37
CA ALA A 5 -14.85 -9.53 18.94
C ALA A 5 -14.77 -9.46 17.41
N PRO A 6 -15.59 -8.63 16.74
CA PRO A 6 -15.42 -8.35 15.33
C PRO A 6 -14.13 -7.52 15.18
N MET A 7 -13.02 -8.18 14.84
CA MET A 7 -11.82 -7.49 14.39
C MET A 7 -12.08 -6.96 12.97
N GLY A 8 -12.75 -5.82 12.88
CA GLY A 8 -12.72 -5.00 11.67
C GLY A 8 -11.25 -4.66 11.34
N PRO A 9 -10.90 -4.47 10.06
CA PRO A 9 -9.55 -4.08 9.69
C PRO A 9 -9.20 -2.78 10.42
N PRO A 10 -7.94 -2.59 10.84
CA PRO A 10 -7.51 -1.31 11.37
C PRO A 10 -7.67 -0.29 10.25
N GLN A 11 -8.68 0.58 10.34
CA GLN A 11 -8.68 1.85 9.62
C GLN A 11 -7.33 2.49 9.94
N MET A 12 -6.37 2.44 9.01
CA MET A 12 -5.05 2.99 9.27
C MET A 12 -5.17 4.50 9.28
N MET A 13 -5.39 5.05 10.47
CA MET A 13 -5.38 6.48 10.80
C MET A 13 -3.94 7.03 10.75
N VAL A 14 -3.20 6.79 9.67
CA VAL A 14 -2.00 7.61 9.42
C VAL A 14 -2.52 8.94 8.92
N GLU A 15 -2.60 9.92 9.81
CA GLU A 15 -2.95 11.28 9.42
C GLU A 15 -1.83 11.81 8.52
N HIS A 16 -2.10 11.79 7.21
CA HIS A 16 -1.20 12.34 6.23
C HIS A 16 -1.29 13.87 6.26
N LYS A 17 -0.15 14.55 6.45
CA LYS A 17 -0.06 16.01 6.36
C LYS A 17 -0.21 16.55 4.92
N MET A 18 -0.40 15.65 3.95
CA MET A 18 -0.38 15.92 2.51
C MET A 18 -1.35 15.00 1.80
N GLU A 19 -2.07 15.54 0.83
CA GLU A 19 -2.92 14.76 -0.07
C GLU A 19 -2.11 13.84 -0.99
N TYR A 20 -2.60 12.63 -1.25
CA TYR A 20 -1.89 11.67 -2.11
C TYR A 20 -1.57 12.25 -3.50
N ARG A 21 -2.46 13.08 -4.07
CA ARG A 21 -2.24 13.69 -5.39
C ARG A 21 -1.05 14.63 -5.42
N GLN A 22 -0.84 15.37 -4.33
CA GLN A 22 0.33 16.22 -4.15
C GLN A 22 1.57 15.37 -3.97
N ALA A 23 1.48 14.32 -3.15
CA ALA A 23 2.59 13.40 -2.90
C ALA A 23 3.06 12.73 -4.20
N MET A 24 2.12 12.33 -5.07
CA MET A 24 2.41 11.67 -6.34
C MET A 24 3.07 12.57 -7.40
N GLN A 25 3.15 13.89 -7.20
CA GLN A 25 3.87 14.77 -8.15
C GLN A 25 5.39 14.67 -8.00
N GLU A 26 5.88 14.32 -6.81
CA GLU A 26 7.31 14.28 -6.53
C GLU A 26 7.68 13.03 -5.73
N LYS A 27 8.70 12.31 -6.19
CA LYS A 27 9.19 11.09 -5.52
C LYS A 27 9.46 11.29 -4.02
N GLY A 28 10.07 12.41 -3.64
CA GLY A 28 10.41 12.70 -2.24
C GLY A 28 9.16 12.85 -1.37
N ALA A 29 8.17 13.56 -1.91
CA ALA A 29 6.87 13.75 -1.27
C ALA A 29 6.11 12.42 -1.13
N TRP A 30 6.00 11.63 -2.20
CA TRP A 30 5.39 10.30 -2.15
C TRP A 30 6.11 9.36 -1.18
N ARG A 31 7.45 9.36 -1.16
CA ARG A 31 8.20 8.51 -0.23
C ARG A 31 7.83 8.84 1.22
N THR A 32 7.85 10.12 1.57
CA THR A 32 7.49 10.59 2.92
C THR A 32 6.05 10.22 3.26
N PHE A 33 5.16 10.35 2.28
CA PHE A 33 3.74 10.02 2.43
C PHE A 33 3.51 8.51 2.68
N ILE A 34 4.17 7.63 1.93
CA ILE A 34 3.92 6.18 1.97
C ILE A 34 4.75 5.42 3.02
N GLU A 35 5.77 6.05 3.59
CA GLU A 35 6.73 5.41 4.50
C GLU A 35 6.07 4.80 5.73
N ALA A 36 5.30 5.59 6.48
CA ALA A 36 4.63 5.10 7.69
C ALA A 36 3.61 3.97 7.39
N PRO A 37 2.69 4.10 6.41
CA PRO A 37 1.79 3.02 6.05
C PRO A 37 2.51 1.73 5.62
N SER A 38 3.62 1.86 4.89
CA SER A 38 4.41 0.69 4.45
C SER A 38 5.13 -0.01 5.61
N GLY A 39 5.53 0.75 6.64
CA GLY A 39 6.02 0.22 7.91
C GLY A 39 4.96 -0.62 8.62
N TYR A 40 3.76 -0.04 8.80
CA TYR A 40 2.64 -0.75 9.42
C TYR A 40 2.25 -2.01 8.65
N LEU A 41 2.23 -1.95 7.31
CA LEU A 41 2.00 -3.13 6.47
C LEU A 41 3.01 -4.24 6.78
N GLY A 42 4.30 -3.90 6.86
CA GLY A 42 5.37 -4.85 7.16
C GLY A 42 5.18 -5.53 8.52
N ASP A 43 4.98 -4.72 9.56
CA ASP A 43 4.78 -5.21 10.93
C ASP A 43 3.52 -6.08 11.03
N PHE A 44 2.41 -5.64 10.42
CA PHE A 44 1.15 -6.35 10.42
C PHE A 44 1.26 -7.72 9.73
N LEU A 45 1.86 -7.75 8.53
CA LEU A 45 2.04 -8.99 7.77
C LEU A 45 2.93 -9.97 8.52
N ASN A 46 4.03 -9.50 9.10
CA ASN A 46 4.89 -10.35 9.90
C ASN A 46 4.14 -10.92 11.12
N ALA A 47 3.46 -10.06 11.88
CA ALA A 47 2.73 -10.49 13.08
C ALA A 47 1.62 -11.50 12.77
N ARG A 48 0.99 -11.40 11.59
CA ARG A 48 -0.13 -12.27 11.19
C ARG A 48 0.29 -13.53 10.44
N THR A 49 1.35 -13.48 9.65
CA THR A 49 1.73 -14.58 8.75
C THR A 49 3.07 -15.22 9.10
N GLY A 50 3.84 -14.63 10.02
CA GLY A 50 5.21 -15.05 10.33
C GLY A 50 6.23 -14.75 9.23
N SER A 51 5.86 -13.96 8.21
CA SER A 51 6.73 -13.64 7.08
C SER A 51 6.62 -12.17 6.67
N TRP A 52 7.79 -11.56 6.44
CA TRP A 52 7.95 -10.23 5.85
C TRP A 52 8.07 -10.31 4.32
N ASP A 53 8.34 -11.51 3.79
CA ASP A 53 8.58 -11.77 2.37
C ASP A 53 7.26 -12.02 1.65
N GLN A 54 6.51 -10.95 1.41
CA GLN A 54 5.25 -10.99 0.65
C GLN A 54 5.48 -10.53 -0.79
N PRO A 55 4.75 -11.08 -1.79
CA PRO A 55 4.83 -10.60 -3.17
C PRO A 55 4.36 -9.14 -3.26
N CYS A 56 4.87 -8.38 -4.23
CA CYS A 56 4.38 -7.04 -4.55
C CYS A 56 3.65 -7.07 -5.91
N ALA A 57 2.38 -6.66 -5.91
CA ALA A 57 1.54 -6.68 -7.12
C ALA A 57 2.03 -5.70 -8.19
N ILE A 58 2.69 -4.61 -7.80
CA ILE A 58 3.27 -3.61 -8.70
C ILE A 58 4.58 -4.10 -9.31
N CYS A 59 5.52 -4.56 -8.48
CA CYS A 59 6.86 -4.93 -8.93
C CYS A 59 6.99 -6.38 -9.43
N LYS A 60 5.97 -7.21 -9.23
CA LYS A 60 5.97 -8.66 -9.58
C LYS A 60 7.17 -9.42 -9.00
N LYS A 61 7.61 -9.04 -7.81
CA LYS A 61 8.70 -9.66 -7.04
C LYS A 61 8.40 -9.60 -5.55
N ASN A 62 9.07 -10.42 -4.75
CA ASN A 62 8.86 -10.40 -3.31
C ASN A 62 9.52 -9.20 -2.63
N MET A 63 8.95 -8.78 -1.51
CA MET A 63 9.43 -7.73 -0.63
C MET A 63 10.43 -8.27 0.39
N GLY A 64 11.50 -8.94 -0.07
CA GLY A 64 12.42 -9.71 0.79
C GLY A 64 13.25 -8.91 1.81
N ARG A 65 13.13 -7.57 1.82
CA ARG A 65 13.70 -6.69 2.87
C ARG A 65 12.61 -6.00 3.70
N GLY A 66 11.37 -6.51 3.63
CA GLY A 66 10.19 -5.91 4.23
C GLY A 66 9.46 -4.93 3.30
N ALA A 67 8.19 -4.68 3.63
CA ALA A 67 7.30 -3.82 2.85
C ALA A 67 7.78 -2.36 2.80
N GLN A 68 8.18 -1.77 3.94
CA GLN A 68 8.68 -0.40 4.00
C GLN A 68 9.89 -0.17 3.09
N ASP A 69 10.91 -1.03 3.19
CA ASP A 69 12.14 -0.91 2.41
C ASP A 69 11.91 -1.10 0.91
N HIS A 70 10.96 -1.97 0.56
CA HIS A 70 10.57 -2.20 -0.84
C HIS A 70 9.75 -1.06 -1.41
N ILE A 71 8.64 -0.69 -0.75
CA ILE A 71 7.65 0.27 -1.25
C ILE A 71 8.27 1.66 -1.32
N THR A 72 9.06 2.09 -0.31
CA THR A 72 9.71 3.41 -0.34
C THR A 72 10.90 3.51 -1.33
N SER A 73 11.24 2.42 -2.02
CA SER A 73 12.39 2.38 -2.92
C SER A 73 12.16 3.16 -4.23
N GLN A 74 13.26 3.64 -4.82
CA GLN A 74 13.21 4.26 -6.15
C GLN A 74 12.71 3.30 -7.24
N GLY A 75 13.03 2.01 -7.12
CA GLY A 75 12.60 1.00 -8.07
C GLY A 75 11.08 0.87 -8.06
N HIS A 76 10.48 0.77 -6.87
CA HIS A 76 9.04 0.69 -6.73
C HIS A 76 8.34 1.94 -7.27
N TRP A 77 8.80 3.14 -6.90
CA TRP A 77 8.28 4.41 -7.42
C TRP A 77 8.20 4.43 -8.94
N LYS A 78 9.31 4.08 -9.62
CA LYS A 78 9.38 4.07 -11.08
C LYS A 78 8.38 3.09 -11.68
N THR A 79 8.29 1.88 -11.13
CA THR A 79 7.35 0.85 -11.63
C THR A 79 5.90 1.28 -11.41
N LEU A 80 5.55 1.81 -10.23
CA LEU A 80 4.21 2.32 -9.95
C LEU A 80 3.85 3.46 -10.90
N TRP A 81 4.76 4.41 -11.11
CA TRP A 81 4.52 5.54 -12.00
C TRP A 81 4.33 5.11 -13.46
N GLN A 82 5.18 4.21 -13.97
CA GLN A 82 5.02 3.62 -15.30
C GLN A 82 3.70 2.87 -15.43
N TYR A 83 3.31 2.13 -14.39
CA TYR A 83 2.06 1.41 -14.35
C TYR A 83 0.85 2.35 -14.47
N LEU A 84 0.86 3.48 -13.74
CA LEU A 84 -0.18 4.50 -13.82
C LEU A 84 -0.23 5.17 -15.21
N GLN A 85 0.92 5.50 -15.79
CA GLN A 85 1.00 6.10 -17.12
C GLN A 85 0.47 5.18 -18.24
N GLN A 86 0.61 3.87 -18.08
CA GLN A 86 0.06 2.89 -19.03
C GLN A 86 -1.48 2.84 -18.98
N MET A 87 -2.07 3.13 -17.82
CA MET A 87 -3.52 3.18 -17.66
C MET A 87 -4.10 4.52 -18.15
N ASP A 88 -3.46 5.63 -17.81
CA ASP A 88 -3.79 6.95 -18.32
C ASP A 88 -2.52 7.80 -18.42
N ALA A 89 -2.21 8.26 -19.64
CA ALA A 89 -1.04 9.06 -19.93
C ALA A 89 -1.03 10.43 -19.24
N ARG A 90 -2.15 10.89 -18.67
CA ARG A 90 -2.31 12.28 -18.23
C ARG A 90 -2.35 12.53 -16.72
N VAL A 91 -2.63 11.57 -15.84
CA VAL A 91 -3.12 11.95 -14.51
C VAL A 91 -2.84 10.93 -13.38
N THR A 92 -2.54 11.45 -12.18
CA THR A 92 -2.76 10.77 -10.90
C THR A 92 -4.27 10.55 -10.69
N PRO A 93 -4.77 9.29 -10.57
CA PRO A 93 -6.20 8.99 -10.63
C PRO A 93 -7.07 9.89 -9.75
N PRO A 94 -8.31 10.23 -10.16
CA PRO A 94 -9.21 10.96 -9.30
C PRO A 94 -9.51 10.18 -8.02
N GLU A 95 -9.87 10.86 -6.94
CA GLU A 95 -9.94 10.29 -5.59
C GLU A 95 -10.79 9.04 -5.51
N HIS A 96 -12.03 9.09 -6.00
CA HIS A 96 -12.93 7.94 -6.03
C HIS A 96 -12.39 6.72 -6.80
N ILE A 97 -11.45 6.92 -7.72
CA ILE A 97 -10.74 5.83 -8.42
C ILE A 97 -9.52 5.43 -7.60
N ALA A 98 -8.72 6.39 -7.13
CA ALA A 98 -7.52 6.14 -6.34
C ALA A 98 -7.83 5.28 -5.11
N THR A 99 -8.94 5.52 -4.43
CA THR A 99 -9.39 4.80 -3.22
C THR A 99 -10.28 3.59 -3.50
N ASN A 100 -10.55 3.25 -4.76
CA ASN A 100 -11.38 2.07 -5.05
C ASN A 100 -10.57 0.78 -4.76
N PRO A 101 -11.05 -0.11 -3.87
CA PRO A 101 -10.32 -1.32 -3.46
C PRO A 101 -10.18 -2.38 -4.57
N GLU A 102 -10.90 -2.23 -5.67
CA GLU A 102 -10.82 -3.12 -6.84
C GLU A 102 -9.75 -2.69 -7.85
N MET A 103 -9.12 -1.54 -7.65
CA MET A 103 -8.08 -1.06 -8.56
C MET A 103 -6.81 -1.89 -8.45
N PRO A 104 -6.05 -2.05 -9.55
CA PRO A 104 -4.91 -2.95 -9.58
C PRO A 104 -3.69 -2.47 -8.77
N TRP A 105 -3.68 -1.21 -8.32
CA TRP A 105 -2.72 -0.71 -7.34
C TRP A 105 -3.14 -0.94 -5.89
N VAL A 106 -4.29 -1.57 -5.65
CA VAL A 106 -4.69 -2.05 -4.33
C VAL A 106 -4.37 -3.53 -4.27
N GLN A 107 -3.46 -3.90 -3.37
CA GLN A 107 -3.03 -5.27 -3.19
C GLN A 107 -3.74 -5.90 -2.00
N ALA A 108 -4.38 -7.05 -2.25
CA ALA A 108 -4.91 -7.93 -1.23
C ALA A 108 -3.82 -8.90 -0.73
N PHE A 109 -3.61 -8.93 0.58
CA PHE A 109 -2.75 -9.88 1.28
C PHE A 109 -3.62 -10.86 2.07
N PRO A 110 -3.53 -12.18 1.80
CA PRO A 110 -4.22 -13.18 2.61
C PRO A 110 -3.58 -13.23 4.00
N VAL A 111 -4.41 -13.15 5.04
CA VAL A 111 -3.98 -13.23 6.44
C VAL A 111 -4.93 -14.12 7.24
N PRO A 112 -4.52 -14.71 8.38
CA PRO A 112 -5.44 -15.46 9.22
C PRO A 112 -6.66 -14.62 9.61
N GLY A 113 -7.85 -15.13 9.29
CA GLY A 113 -9.12 -14.45 9.57
C GLY A 113 -9.60 -13.48 8.48
N GLY A 114 -8.91 -13.34 7.35
CA GLY A 114 -9.43 -12.56 6.23
C GLY A 114 -8.40 -12.09 5.22
N THR A 115 -8.56 -10.85 4.77
CA THR A 115 -7.71 -10.22 3.77
C THR A 115 -7.40 -8.80 4.21
N TYR A 116 -6.13 -8.43 4.15
CA TYR A 116 -5.68 -7.07 4.37
C TYR A 116 -5.40 -6.40 3.03
N ARG A 117 -5.91 -5.18 2.81
CA ARG A 117 -5.69 -4.44 1.57
C ARG A 117 -4.70 -3.31 1.81
N PHE A 118 -3.85 -3.08 0.83
CA PHE A 118 -2.92 -1.96 0.84
C PHE A 118 -2.93 -1.27 -0.51
N ASN A 119 -3.21 0.02 -0.50
CA ASN A 119 -3.16 0.86 -1.68
C ASN A 119 -1.76 1.44 -1.86
N HIS A 120 -1.09 1.09 -2.96
CA HIS A 120 0.26 1.56 -3.25
C HIS A 120 0.34 3.06 -3.59
N ILE A 121 -0.80 3.73 -3.83
CA ILE A 121 -0.90 5.17 -4.05
C ILE A 121 -1.17 5.91 -2.74
N THR A 122 -2.15 5.47 -1.97
CA THR A 122 -2.67 6.21 -0.81
C THR A 122 -2.15 5.70 0.53
N GLY A 123 -1.58 4.49 0.59
CA GLY A 123 -1.15 3.85 1.83
C GLY A 123 -2.28 3.28 2.69
N GLY A 124 -3.54 3.55 2.35
CA GLY A 124 -4.72 3.06 3.07
C GLY A 124 -5.52 2.02 2.28
N ASP A 125 -6.68 1.68 2.79
CA ASP A 125 -7.74 0.88 2.16
C ASP A 125 -8.87 1.74 1.58
#